data_AF-A0A954L1X4-F1
#
_entry.id   AF-A0A954L1X4-F1
#
_cell.length_a   1.000
_cell.length_b   1.000
_cell.length_c   1.000
_cell.angle_alpha   90.00
_cell.angle_beta   90.00
_cell.angle_gamma   90.00
#
_symmetry.space_group_name_H-M   'P 1'
#
loop_
_entity.id
_entity.type
_entity.pdbx_description
1 polymer ?
#
loop_
_entity_poly.entity_id
_entity_poly.type
_entity_poly.pdbx_seq_one_letter_code
_entity_poly.pdbx_strand_id
1 'polypeptide(L)'
;AELRNLLKSAGQPLHAAILLGINCGFGATDIATLPKRCLDLDSGWLEFPRPKTSVDRRIPLWPETVTSLKEVLPLRPAAAQKGDDHLCFLTTNGTRFVRPVGRSRLDVLARNYDNLLRKLKLKRPGLSFYALRHTFETIAGETQDQVAVDAIMGHIDDSMASRYRQRISDDRLIAVTDHVRKWLHRKRRASQVPHG
;
A
#
# COMPACT_ATOMS: atom_id res chain seq x y z
N ALA A 1 -4.45 15.14 6.96
CA ALA A 1 -5.40 15.97 6.20
C ALA A 1 -5.15 15.85 4.69
N GLU A 2 -3.90 16.01 4.25
CA GLU A 2 -3.49 15.87 2.83
C GLU A 2 -3.84 14.49 2.23
N LEU A 3 -3.49 13.38 2.91
CA LEU A 3 -3.77 12.03 2.40
C LEU A 3 -5.27 11.72 2.27
N ARG A 4 -6.10 12.25 3.18
CA ARG A 4 -7.56 12.15 3.05
C ARG A 4 -8.09 12.91 1.84
N ASN A 5 -7.48 14.04 1.49
CA ASN A 5 -7.85 14.79 0.28
C ASN A 5 -7.44 14.04 -0.99
N LEU A 6 -6.27 13.39 -0.96
CA LEU A 6 -5.82 12.51 -2.04
C LEU A 6 -6.79 11.35 -2.28
N LEU A 7 -7.19 10.64 -1.22
CA LEU A 7 -8.16 9.55 -1.31
C LEU A 7 -9.51 10.04 -1.86
N LYS A 8 -10.02 11.19 -1.39
CA LYS A 8 -11.27 11.75 -1.92
C LYS A 8 -11.21 12.14 -3.41
N SER A 9 -10.03 12.48 -3.92
CA SER A 9 -9.85 13.01 -5.28
C SER A 9 -9.32 11.97 -6.27
N ALA A 10 -8.84 10.82 -5.78
CA ALA A 10 -8.28 9.78 -6.62
C ALA A 10 -9.40 8.93 -7.24
N GLY A 11 -9.36 8.76 -8.56
CA GLY A 11 -10.17 7.75 -9.25
C GLY A 11 -9.50 6.38 -9.24
N GLN A 12 -10.24 5.34 -9.63
CA GLN A 12 -9.66 4.02 -9.88
C GLN A 12 -8.73 4.04 -11.11
N PRO A 13 -7.63 3.28 -11.13
CA PRO A 13 -7.14 2.37 -10.07
C PRO A 13 -6.25 3.04 -9.01
N LEU A 14 -5.99 4.35 -9.13
CA LEU A 14 -5.06 5.07 -8.24
C LEU A 14 -5.56 5.10 -6.79
N HIS A 15 -6.88 5.19 -6.58
CA HIS A 15 -7.48 5.12 -5.25
C HIS A 15 -7.10 3.84 -4.49
N ALA A 16 -7.34 2.68 -5.10
CA ALA A 16 -6.96 1.38 -4.53
C ALA A 16 -5.44 1.28 -4.28
N ALA A 17 -4.62 1.80 -5.20
CA ALA A 17 -3.18 1.81 -5.04
C ALA A 17 -2.72 2.67 -3.86
N ILE A 18 -3.30 3.86 -3.65
CA ILE A 18 -2.99 4.72 -2.50
C ILE A 18 -3.38 4.01 -1.19
N LEU A 19 -4.56 3.38 -1.14
CA LEU A 19 -5.01 2.62 0.02
C LEU A 19 -4.06 1.45 0.33
N LEU A 20 -3.66 0.66 -0.66
CA LEU A 20 -2.65 -0.39 -0.46
C LEU A 20 -1.29 0.18 -0.02
N GLY A 21 -0.91 1.36 -0.49
CA GLY A 21 0.32 2.04 -0.07
C GLY A 21 0.32 2.37 1.42
N ILE A 22 -0.78 2.92 1.96
CA ILE A 22 -0.88 3.31 3.38
C ILE A 22 -1.39 2.19 4.29
N ASN A 23 -2.12 1.20 3.78
CA ASN A 23 -2.59 0.07 4.57
C ASN A 23 -1.52 -1.02 4.69
N CYS A 24 -0.84 -1.32 3.58
CA CYS A 24 0.05 -2.47 3.47
C CYS A 24 1.53 -2.07 3.37
N GLY A 25 1.85 -0.78 3.34
CA GLY A 25 3.20 -0.27 3.09
C GLY A 25 3.70 -0.58 1.67
N PHE A 26 2.82 -0.76 0.68
CA PHE A 26 3.22 -1.19 -0.66
C PHE A 26 3.89 -0.07 -1.45
N GLY A 27 5.01 -0.40 -2.10
CA GLY A 27 5.62 0.44 -3.13
C GLY A 27 5.01 0.19 -4.51
N ALA A 28 5.39 1.00 -5.50
CA ALA A 28 4.86 0.87 -6.86
C ALA A 28 5.17 -0.50 -7.50
N THR A 29 6.32 -1.10 -7.16
CA THR A 29 6.64 -2.46 -7.62
C THR A 29 5.67 -3.48 -7.06
N ASP A 30 5.38 -3.43 -5.75
CA ASP A 30 4.44 -4.36 -5.11
C ASP A 30 3.07 -4.31 -5.81
N ILE A 31 2.55 -3.10 -6.02
CA ILE A 31 1.28 -2.86 -6.74
C ILE A 31 1.33 -3.44 -8.16
N ALA A 32 2.42 -3.21 -8.89
CA ALA A 32 2.56 -3.68 -10.26
C ALA A 32 2.72 -5.21 -10.38
N THR A 33 3.06 -5.89 -9.28
CA THR A 33 3.28 -7.34 -9.25
C THR A 33 2.28 -8.11 -8.40
N LEU A 34 1.27 -7.45 -7.81
CA LEU A 34 0.31 -8.06 -6.91
C LEU A 34 -0.61 -9.05 -7.64
N PRO A 35 -0.54 -10.36 -7.36
CA PRO A 35 -1.44 -11.36 -7.93
C PRO A 35 -2.85 -11.28 -7.33
N LYS A 36 -3.88 -11.58 -8.12
CA LYS A 36 -5.27 -11.71 -7.66
C LYS A 36 -5.43 -12.77 -6.56
N ARG A 37 -4.74 -13.90 -6.71
CA ARG A 37 -4.76 -15.02 -5.75
C ARG A 37 -4.28 -14.66 -4.33
N CYS A 38 -3.57 -13.54 -4.19
CA CYS A 38 -3.07 -13.07 -2.90
C CYS A 38 -4.12 -12.27 -2.13
N LEU A 39 -5.29 -12.00 -2.72
CA LEU A 39 -6.37 -11.24 -2.10
C LEU A 39 -7.48 -12.18 -1.65
N ASP A 40 -7.72 -12.24 -0.35
CA ASP A 40 -8.96 -12.74 0.23
C ASP A 40 -9.81 -11.54 0.66
N LEU A 41 -10.67 -11.09 -0.26
CA LEU A 41 -11.50 -9.90 -0.06
C LEU A 41 -12.74 -10.17 0.80
N ASP A 42 -13.01 -11.43 1.17
CA ASP A 42 -14.16 -11.80 1.98
C ASP A 42 -13.76 -11.88 3.45
N SER A 43 -12.59 -12.47 3.75
CA SER A 43 -12.02 -12.40 5.10
C SER A 43 -11.24 -11.11 5.37
N GLY A 44 -10.93 -10.32 4.33
CA GLY A 44 -10.23 -9.04 4.45
C GLY A 44 -8.73 -9.23 4.70
N TRP A 45 -8.10 -10.18 4.01
CA TRP A 45 -6.68 -10.48 4.14
C TRP A 45 -5.94 -10.43 2.81
N LEU A 46 -4.66 -10.09 2.89
CA LEU A 46 -3.73 -10.15 1.78
C LEU A 46 -2.54 -11.02 2.16
N GLU A 47 -2.30 -12.07 1.39
CA GLU A 47 -1.18 -12.99 1.57
C GLU A 47 -0.24 -12.90 0.37
N PHE A 48 0.83 -12.12 0.50
CA PHE A 48 1.74 -11.82 -0.61
C PHE A 48 3.20 -12.13 -0.24
N PRO A 49 3.56 -13.43 -0.20
CA PRO A 49 4.88 -13.86 0.21
C PRO A 49 5.96 -13.29 -0.70
N ARG A 50 7.07 -12.83 -0.11
CA ARG A 50 8.22 -12.39 -0.89
C ARG A 50 9.00 -13.64 -1.31
N PRO A 51 9.23 -13.90 -2.61
CA PRO A 51 9.85 -15.15 -3.08
C PRO A 51 11.23 -15.46 -2.51
N LYS A 52 11.91 -14.47 -1.93
CA LYS A 52 13.29 -14.59 -1.44
C LYS A 52 13.39 -15.02 0.02
N THR A 53 12.31 -14.94 0.80
CA THR A 53 12.38 -15.12 2.25
C THR A 53 11.18 -15.85 2.77
N SER A 54 11.42 -16.95 3.49
CA SER A 54 10.48 -17.93 4.02
C SER A 54 9.46 -17.39 5.05
N VAL A 55 9.14 -16.10 5.00
CA VAL A 55 8.17 -15.41 5.86
C VAL A 55 6.95 -15.07 5.01
N ASP A 56 5.82 -15.69 5.35
CA ASP A 56 4.53 -15.36 4.76
C ASP A 56 4.12 -13.95 5.20
N ARG A 57 4.09 -13.03 4.24
CA ARG A 57 3.59 -11.67 4.44
C ARG A 57 2.06 -11.70 4.38
N ARG A 58 1.44 -11.76 5.56
CA ARG A 58 -0.01 -11.60 5.75
C ARG A 58 -0.31 -10.18 6.22
N ILE A 59 -1.34 -9.58 5.65
CA ILE A 59 -1.70 -8.19 5.91
C ILE A 59 -3.22 -8.07 6.00
N PRO A 60 -3.77 -7.62 7.13
CA PRO A 60 -5.20 -7.33 7.22
C PRO A 60 -5.54 -6.12 6.36
N LEU A 61 -6.65 -6.22 5.63
CA LEU A 61 -7.17 -5.19 4.76
C LEU A 61 -8.25 -4.38 5.48
N TRP A 62 -8.11 -3.06 5.48
CA TRP A 62 -9.19 -2.21 5.97
C TRP A 62 -10.46 -2.38 5.11
N PRO A 63 -11.65 -2.20 5.70
CA PRO A 63 -12.91 -2.22 4.95
C PRO A 63 -12.89 -1.31 3.72
N GLU A 64 -12.36 -0.07 3.85
CA GLU A 64 -12.24 0.84 2.71
C GLU A 64 -11.28 0.35 1.62
N THR A 65 -10.23 -0.37 2.00
CA THR A 65 -9.29 -1.00 1.05
C THR A 65 -9.97 -2.16 0.33
N VAL A 66 -10.69 -3.01 1.05
CA VAL A 66 -11.48 -4.11 0.47
C VAL A 66 -12.52 -3.56 -0.51
N THR A 67 -13.30 -2.55 -0.11
CA THR A 67 -14.29 -1.90 -0.98
C THR A 67 -13.63 -1.36 -2.25
N SER A 68 -12.53 -0.62 -2.12
CA SER A 68 -11.84 -0.08 -3.28
C SER A 68 -11.23 -1.17 -4.18
N LEU A 69 -10.84 -2.32 -3.63
CA LEU A 69 -10.36 -3.47 -4.41
C LEU A 69 -11.52 -4.15 -5.16
N LYS A 70 -12.67 -4.33 -4.49
CA LYS A 70 -13.90 -4.86 -5.12
C LYS A 70 -14.38 -3.96 -6.26
N GLU A 71 -14.19 -2.64 -6.18
CA GLU A 71 -14.51 -1.70 -7.26
C GLU A 71 -13.52 -1.73 -8.44
N VAL A 72 -12.21 -1.82 -8.17
CA VAL A 72 -11.20 -1.69 -9.24
C VAL A 72 -11.00 -2.96 -10.04
N LEU A 73 -11.14 -4.14 -9.41
CA LEU A 73 -10.84 -5.42 -10.06
C LEU A 73 -11.74 -5.69 -11.29
N PRO A 74 -13.05 -5.38 -11.29
CA PRO A 74 -13.90 -5.49 -12.48
C PRO A 74 -13.54 -4.50 -13.59
N LEU A 75 -12.98 -3.33 -13.24
CA LEU A 75 -12.58 -2.29 -14.20
C LEU A 75 -11.20 -2.56 -14.83
N ARG A 76 -10.49 -3.59 -14.34
CA ARG A 76 -9.15 -3.93 -14.84
C ARG A 76 -9.24 -4.36 -16.31
N PRO A 77 -8.44 -3.77 -17.22
CA PRO A 77 -8.41 -4.19 -18.61
C PRO A 77 -7.80 -5.59 -18.79
N ALA A 78 -8.04 -6.19 -19.96
CA ALA A 78 -7.35 -7.39 -20.40
C ALA A 78 -5.82 -7.14 -20.47
N ALA A 79 -5.02 -8.15 -20.14
CA ALA A 79 -3.59 -7.99 -20.24
C ALA A 79 -3.14 -7.96 -21.71
N ALA A 80 -2.18 -7.09 -22.00
CA ALA A 80 -1.50 -7.09 -23.29
C ALA A 80 -0.63 -8.36 -23.47
N GLN A 81 -0.21 -8.96 -22.36
CA GLN A 81 0.51 -10.23 -22.34
C GLN A 81 -0.21 -11.21 -21.41
N LYS A 82 -0.49 -12.43 -21.88
CA LYS A 82 -1.18 -13.48 -21.11
C LYS A 82 -0.54 -13.75 -19.75
N GLY A 83 0.78 -13.57 -19.65
CA GLY A 83 1.52 -13.70 -18.39
C GLY A 83 1.06 -12.74 -17.29
N ASP A 84 0.35 -11.66 -17.59
CA ASP A 84 -0.08 -10.62 -16.63
C ASP A 84 -1.57 -10.68 -16.27
N ASP A 85 -2.31 -11.68 -16.79
CA ASP A 85 -3.75 -11.87 -16.52
C ASP A 85 -4.07 -12.08 -15.04
N HIS A 86 -3.11 -12.67 -14.33
CA HIS A 86 -3.21 -12.99 -12.92
C HIS A 86 -2.98 -11.78 -11.99
N LEU A 87 -2.55 -10.62 -12.49
CA LEU A 87 -2.25 -9.44 -11.67
C LEU A 87 -3.52 -8.65 -11.30
N CYS A 88 -3.50 -7.88 -10.22
CA CYS A 88 -4.63 -7.05 -9.82
C CYS A 88 -4.72 -5.76 -10.65
N PHE A 89 -3.57 -5.19 -11.01
CA PHE A 89 -3.47 -3.84 -11.56
C PHE A 89 -2.75 -3.84 -12.90
N LEU A 90 -3.37 -3.17 -13.88
CA LEU A 90 -2.75 -2.84 -15.17
C LEU A 90 -3.10 -1.41 -15.56
N THR A 91 -2.26 -0.85 -16.42
CA THR A 91 -2.57 0.37 -17.16
C THR A 91 -3.74 0.13 -18.12
N THR A 92 -4.34 1.22 -18.62
CA THR A 92 -5.41 1.19 -19.63
C THR A 92 -5.07 0.36 -20.87
N ASN A 93 -3.79 0.26 -21.20
CA ASN A 93 -3.30 -0.50 -22.36
C ASN A 93 -2.95 -1.96 -22.01
N GLY A 94 -3.37 -2.46 -20.85
CA GLY A 94 -3.14 -3.85 -20.44
C GLY A 94 -1.70 -4.18 -20.03
N THR A 95 -0.83 -3.17 -19.81
CA THR A 95 0.57 -3.40 -19.37
C THR A 95 0.76 -3.09 -17.89
N ARG A 96 1.78 -3.68 -17.25
CA ARG A 96 2.13 -3.38 -15.85
C ARG A 96 2.40 -1.89 -15.63
N PHE A 97 1.99 -1.39 -14.45
CA PHE A 97 2.27 -0.01 -14.01
C PHE A 97 3.75 0.30 -13.90
N VAL A 98 4.52 -0.71 -13.47
CA VAL A 98 5.98 -0.68 -13.42
C VAL A 98 6.50 -1.72 -14.40
N ARG A 99 7.39 -1.31 -15.30
CA ARG A 99 8.05 -2.23 -16.22
C ARG A 99 9.41 -1.70 -16.69
N PRO A 100 10.33 -2.59 -17.09
CA PRO A 100 11.55 -2.18 -17.76
C PRO A 100 11.22 -1.61 -19.16
N VAL A 101 11.94 -0.57 -19.57
CA VAL A 101 11.93 0.01 -20.91
C VAL A 101 13.37 0.31 -21.29
N GLY A 102 13.96 -0.53 -22.15
CA GLY A 102 15.38 -0.48 -22.45
C GLY A 102 16.23 -0.67 -21.20
N ARG A 103 17.14 0.27 -20.92
CA ARG A 103 17.98 0.28 -19.71
C ARG A 103 17.34 0.99 -18.51
N SER A 104 16.11 1.48 -18.65
CA SER A 104 15.41 2.25 -17.62
C SER A 104 14.14 1.54 -17.14
N ARG A 105 13.54 2.07 -16.08
CA ARG A 105 12.26 1.61 -15.54
C ARG A 105 11.21 2.69 -15.75
N LEU A 106 10.09 2.33 -16.35
CA LEU A 106 8.92 3.20 -16.43
C LEU A 106 7.99 2.93 -15.26
N ASP A 107 7.63 3.98 -14.52
CA ASP A 107 6.72 3.93 -13.38
C ASP A 107 5.50 4.83 -13.64
N VAL A 108 4.46 4.24 -14.23
CA VAL A 108 3.23 4.96 -14.58
C VAL A 108 2.43 5.30 -13.31
N LEU A 109 2.52 4.48 -12.28
CA LEU A 109 1.79 4.70 -11.03
C LEU A 109 2.33 5.93 -10.30
N ALA A 110 3.66 6.03 -10.14
CA ALA A 110 4.30 7.19 -9.53
C ALA A 110 3.97 8.48 -10.31
N ARG A 111 3.95 8.43 -11.64
CA ARG A 111 3.54 9.58 -12.47
C ARG A 111 2.08 9.97 -12.26
N ASN A 112 1.16 9.01 -12.20
CA ASN A 112 -0.25 9.28 -11.96
C ASN A 112 -0.47 9.90 -10.57
N TYR A 113 0.23 9.40 -9.56
CA TYR A 113 0.21 9.97 -8.21
C TYR A 113 0.78 11.39 -8.18
N ASP A 114 1.90 11.64 -8.86
CA ASP A 114 2.51 12.96 -8.96
C ASP A 114 1.60 13.98 -9.67
N ASN A 115 0.89 13.55 -10.71
CA ASN A 115 -0.11 14.39 -11.38
C ASN A 115 -1.25 14.77 -10.44
N LEU A 116 -1.75 13.83 -9.62
CA LEU A 116 -2.76 14.11 -8.62
C LEU A 116 -2.25 15.09 -7.55
N LEU A 117 -1.03 14.91 -7.06
CA LEU A 117 -0.39 15.85 -6.13
C LEU A 117 -0.30 17.26 -6.71
N ARG A 118 0.10 17.40 -7.98
CA ARG A 118 0.17 18.71 -8.66
C ARG A 118 -1.22 19.32 -8.82
N LYS A 119 -2.23 18.53 -9.23
CA LYS A 119 -3.63 18.97 -9.35
C LYS A 119 -4.17 19.52 -8.04
N LEU A 120 -3.84 18.88 -6.91
CA LEU A 120 -4.25 19.31 -5.58
C LEU A 120 -3.33 20.38 -4.96
N LYS A 121 -2.30 20.84 -5.68
CA LYS A 121 -1.27 21.78 -5.20
C LYS A 121 -0.55 21.30 -3.93
N LEU A 122 -0.35 19.99 -3.80
CA LEU A 122 0.32 19.32 -2.67
C LEU A 122 1.76 18.90 -3.00
N LYS A 123 2.17 18.94 -4.28
CA LYS A 123 3.48 18.43 -4.69
C LYS A 123 4.62 19.21 -4.04
N ARG A 124 5.51 18.49 -3.35
CA ARG A 124 6.76 19.00 -2.77
C ARG A 124 7.87 17.95 -2.88
N PRO A 125 9.16 18.33 -2.76
CA PRO A 125 10.26 17.37 -2.69
C PRO A 125 10.00 16.28 -1.63
N GLY A 126 10.36 15.05 -1.93
CA GLY A 126 10.13 13.89 -1.05
C GLY A 126 8.70 13.32 -1.04
N LEU A 127 7.68 14.07 -1.49
CA LEU A 127 6.30 13.56 -1.56
C LEU A 127 6.06 12.82 -2.88
N SER A 128 6.33 11.53 -2.88
CA SER A 128 6.12 10.59 -3.99
C SER A 128 5.19 9.43 -3.54
N PHE A 129 4.86 8.51 -4.44
CA PHE A 129 4.08 7.32 -4.07
C PHE A 129 4.80 6.50 -2.97
N TYR A 130 6.13 6.44 -3.00
CA TYR A 130 6.93 5.72 -2.01
C TYR A 130 6.86 6.35 -0.60
N ALA A 131 6.51 7.64 -0.49
CA ALA A 131 6.31 8.27 0.81
C ALA A 131 5.12 7.68 1.59
N LEU A 132 4.17 6.99 0.92
CA LEU A 132 3.10 6.25 1.60
C LEU A 132 3.68 5.12 2.47
N ARG A 133 4.69 4.41 1.96
CA ARG A 133 5.39 3.36 2.69
C ARG A 133 6.11 3.90 3.93
N HIS A 134 6.83 5.02 3.78
CA HIS A 134 7.48 5.68 4.92
C HIS A 134 6.45 6.21 5.94
N THR A 135 5.31 6.71 5.46
CA THR A 135 4.22 7.13 6.34
C THR A 135 3.68 5.95 7.13
N PHE A 136 3.45 4.81 6.48
CA PHE A 136 3.05 3.58 7.17
C PHE A 136 4.07 3.20 8.23
N GLU A 137 5.36 3.07 7.88
CA GLU A 137 6.44 2.71 8.79
C GLU A 137 6.50 3.61 10.03
N THR A 138 6.46 4.92 9.81
CA THR A 138 6.54 5.92 10.89
C THR A 138 5.38 5.81 11.85
N ILE A 139 4.15 5.75 11.34
CA ILE A 139 2.94 5.72 12.16
C ILE A 139 2.75 4.34 12.80
N ALA A 140 3.04 3.27 12.07
CA ALA A 140 2.97 1.91 12.57
C ALA A 140 3.99 1.65 13.68
N GLY A 141 5.17 2.28 13.63
CA GLY A 141 6.18 2.22 14.68
C GLY A 141 5.70 2.73 16.05
N GLU A 142 4.68 3.60 16.08
CA GLU A 142 4.06 4.06 17.34
C GLU A 142 3.30 2.94 18.08
N THR A 143 3.10 1.77 17.46
CA THR A 143 2.52 0.57 18.11
C THR A 143 3.49 -0.13 19.05
N GLN A 144 4.78 0.25 19.04
CA GLN A 144 5.86 -0.41 19.78
C GLN A 144 6.05 -1.89 19.40
N ASP A 145 5.47 -2.33 18.27
CA ASP A 145 5.58 -3.69 17.74
C ASP A 145 6.30 -3.70 16.39
N GLN A 146 7.59 -3.37 16.39
CA GLN A 146 8.39 -3.28 15.17
C GLN A 146 8.42 -4.62 14.39
N VAL A 147 8.32 -5.75 15.10
CA VAL A 147 8.32 -7.07 14.47
C VAL A 147 7.08 -7.27 13.59
N ALA A 148 5.90 -6.87 14.06
CA ALA A 148 4.67 -6.92 13.25
C ALA A 148 4.69 -5.89 12.10
N VAL A 149 5.25 -4.69 12.35
CA VAL A 149 5.45 -3.66 11.30
C VAL A 149 6.32 -4.21 10.17
N ASP A 150 7.48 -4.77 10.50
CA ASP A 150 8.44 -5.29 9.52
C ASP A 150 7.84 -6.44 8.71
N ALA A 151 7.05 -7.32 9.35
CA ALA A 151 6.35 -8.38 8.65
C ALA A 151 5.29 -7.87 7.67
N ILE A 152 4.50 -6.86 8.06
CA ILE A 152 3.54 -6.22 7.13
C ILE A 152 4.29 -5.54 5.98
N MET A 153 5.43 -4.93 6.24
CA MET A 153 6.22 -4.24 5.22
C MET A 153 7.05 -5.19 4.34
N GLY A 154 7.17 -6.46 4.73
CA GLY A 154 8.06 -7.44 4.10
C GLY A 154 9.54 -7.08 4.27
N HIS A 155 9.88 -6.38 5.35
CA HIS A 155 11.27 -6.19 5.78
C HIS A 155 11.76 -7.50 6.39
N ILE A 156 12.94 -7.93 5.95
CA ILE A 156 13.58 -9.14 6.44
C ILE A 156 14.60 -8.70 7.46
N ASP A 157 14.47 -9.22 8.68
CA ASP A 157 15.56 -9.17 9.63
C ASP A 157 16.48 -10.36 9.34
N ASP A 158 17.69 -10.08 8.84
CA ASP A 158 18.72 -11.10 8.58
C ASP A 158 19.31 -11.67 9.90
N SER A 159 18.83 -11.23 11.08
CA SER A 159 19.28 -11.77 12.36
C SER A 159 18.88 -13.24 12.58
N MET A 160 19.67 -13.97 13.37
CA MET A 160 19.38 -15.33 13.84
C MET A 160 18.01 -15.46 14.53
N ALA A 161 17.44 -14.36 15.03
CA ALA A 161 16.12 -14.33 15.65
C ALA A 161 14.96 -14.47 14.64
N SER A 162 15.21 -14.32 13.33
CA SER A 162 14.22 -14.60 12.28
C SER A 162 13.86 -16.09 12.20
N ARG A 163 14.81 -17.00 12.54
CA ARG A 163 14.63 -18.46 12.50
C ARG A 163 13.77 -19.01 13.64
N TYR A 164 13.66 -18.29 14.76
CA TYR A 164 12.88 -18.70 15.94
C TYR A 164 11.48 -18.10 16.01
N ARG A 165 11.16 -17.12 15.15
CA ARG A 165 9.85 -16.46 15.13
C ARG A 165 8.86 -17.31 14.32
N GLN A 166 8.33 -18.35 14.95
CA GLN A 166 7.11 -19.01 14.49
C GLN A 166 6.00 -17.93 14.41
N ARG A 167 5.50 -17.70 13.18
CA ARG A 167 4.30 -16.94 12.78
C ARG A 167 3.84 -15.82 13.73
N ILE A 168 3.96 -14.56 13.30
CA ILE A 168 3.36 -13.42 14.01
C ILE A 168 1.84 -13.61 14.04
N SER A 169 1.23 -13.40 15.21
CA SER A 169 -0.22 -13.56 15.37
C SER A 169 -1.00 -12.52 14.58
N ASP A 170 -2.16 -12.94 14.07
CA ASP A 170 -3.05 -12.08 13.30
C ASP A 170 -3.48 -10.84 14.11
N ASP A 171 -3.69 -10.99 15.43
CA ASP A 171 -4.03 -9.87 16.33
C ASP A 171 -2.99 -8.74 16.34
N ARG A 172 -1.69 -9.09 16.26
CA ARG A 172 -0.61 -8.09 16.21
C ARG A 172 -0.62 -7.35 14.88
N LEU A 173 -0.85 -8.07 13.78
CA LEU A 173 -0.97 -7.47 12.45
C LEU A 173 -2.20 -6.55 12.37
N ILE A 174 -3.33 -6.98 12.93
CA ILE A 174 -4.56 -6.17 13.02
C ILE A 174 -4.29 -4.92 13.84
N ALA A 175 -3.70 -5.04 15.04
CA ALA A 175 -3.42 -3.90 15.91
C ALA A 175 -2.55 -2.84 15.21
N VAL A 176 -1.55 -3.26 14.44
CA VAL A 176 -0.70 -2.36 13.66
C VAL A 176 -1.49 -1.63 12.58
N THR A 177 -2.19 -2.36 11.73
CA THR A 177 -2.95 -1.73 10.62
C THR A 177 -4.08 -0.83 11.15
N ASP A 178 -4.75 -1.22 12.24
CA ASP A 178 -5.80 -0.44 12.89
C ASP A 178 -5.26 0.84 13.52
N HIS A 179 -4.05 0.81 14.09
CA HIS A 179 -3.40 2.00 14.60
C HIS A 179 -3.22 3.04 13.48
N VAL A 180 -2.67 2.62 12.34
CA VAL A 180 -2.49 3.49 11.16
C VAL A 180 -3.84 3.98 10.62
N ARG A 181 -4.85 3.12 10.58
CA ARG A 181 -6.22 3.47 10.18
C ARG A 181 -6.82 4.56 11.08
N LYS A 182 -6.71 4.40 12.40
CA LYS A 182 -7.19 5.37 13.39
C LYS A 182 -6.49 6.72 13.20
N TRP A 183 -5.18 6.71 12.98
CA TRP A 183 -4.42 7.92 12.67
C TRP A 183 -4.92 8.61 11.39
N LEU A 184 -5.13 7.85 10.31
CA LEU A 184 -5.60 8.38 9.02
C LEU A 184 -6.92 9.15 9.17
N HIS A 185 -7.85 8.60 9.96
CA HIS A 185 -9.19 9.17 10.19
C HIS A 185 -9.27 10.18 11.34
N ARG A 186 -8.20 10.35 12.14
CA ARG A 186 -8.17 11.34 13.21
C ARG A 186 -8.42 12.74 12.64
N LYS A 187 -9.47 13.41 13.13
CA LYS A 187 -9.66 14.84 12.89
C LYS A 187 -8.58 15.59 13.67
N ARG A 188 -7.87 16.53 13.03
CA ARG A 188 -6.98 17.45 13.76
C ARG A 188 -7.85 18.16 14.79
N ARG A 189 -7.50 18.10 16.07
CA ARG A 189 -8.03 19.08 17.02
C ARG A 189 -7.61 20.45 16.51
N ALA A 190 -8.55 21.39 16.40
CA ALA A 190 -8.20 22.77 16.13
C ALA A 190 -7.27 23.21 17.28
N SER A 191 -6.02 23.49 16.96
CA SER A 191 -5.10 24.14 17.87
C SER A 191 -5.71 25.51 18.20
N GLN A 192 -6.19 25.66 19.44
CA GLN A 192 -6.48 26.96 20.02
C GLN A 192 -5.19 27.77 19.91
N VAL A 193 -5.20 28.82 19.09
CA VAL A 193 -4.17 29.84 19.08
C VAL A 193 -4.41 30.67 20.34
N PRO A 194 -3.49 30.70 21.32
CA PRO A 194 -3.58 31.69 22.38
C PRO A 194 -3.27 33.04 21.73
N HIS A 195 -4.27 33.92 21.63
CA HIS A 195 -4.03 35.34 21.44
C HIS A 195 -3.59 35.86 22.81
N GLY A 196 -2.29 36.16 22.92
CA GLY A 196 -1.73 37.05 23.93
C GLY A 196 -1.33 38.34 23.25
#